data_AF-A0A830FHX6-F1
#
_entry.id   AF-A0A830FHX6-F1
#
_cell.length_a   1.000
_cell.length_b   1.000
_cell.length_c   1.000
_cell.angle_alpha   90.00
_cell.angle_beta   90.00
_cell.angle_gamma   90.00
#
_symmetry.space_group_name_H-M   'P 1'
#
loop_
_entity.id
_entity.type
_entity.pdbx_description
1 polymer ?
#
loop_
_entity_poly.entity_id
_entity_poly.type
_entity_poly.pdbx_seq_one_letter_code
_entity_poly.pdbx_strand_id
1 'polypeptide(L)'
;MAERLIPETIRIPEADSEDLEKYIEQRLKRIYGTGTYISDFYRSSQGSISVNIGNSFPKDVTDCRDNQEQTIKFIAVDDIAELEAESVDSGYEMKLKTRDEVSQGLATEKKRLRENLSQAMAQATYEKIARTPAVENQLNPIKQILRWTRKYHPVKFSEIKKAQAKEDGKTYKYVKTLQNLGFIRFDGEYLYSAEPLDKYDLGEISTQEFNEKILGEVVERGYKELSEKLGLNILRHLPKFANSYYFDAVERNDPDLHLDLHAIRNNLKELYGYSAVEHEFVLEDKMDQLVSLEILSSDEDDDLYYADQDTFFDVSQLAMA
;
A
#
# COMPACT_ATOMS: atom_id res chain seq x y z
N MET A 1 -0.24 38.09 -2.95
CA MET A 1 -1.37 37.36 -3.55
C MET A 1 -2.55 37.53 -2.62
N ALA A 2 -3.66 38.09 -3.10
CA ALA A 2 -4.86 38.22 -2.27
C ALA A 2 -5.38 36.81 -1.94
N GLU A 3 -5.49 36.47 -0.65
CA GLU A 3 -6.24 35.31 -0.20
C GLU A 3 -7.65 35.44 -0.76
N ARG A 4 -7.99 34.61 -1.75
CA ARG A 4 -9.38 34.41 -2.13
C ARG A 4 -10.05 33.75 -0.93
N LEU A 5 -10.72 34.55 -0.12
CA LEU A 5 -11.61 34.08 0.94
C LEU A 5 -12.57 33.06 0.32
N ILE A 6 -12.41 31.80 0.71
CA ILE A 6 -13.33 30.74 0.35
C ILE A 6 -14.60 31.00 1.15
N PRO A 7 -15.77 31.03 0.51
CA PRO A 7 -17.01 31.19 1.25
C PRO A 7 -17.19 29.96 2.15
N GLU A 8 -17.59 30.16 3.41
CA GLU A 8 -17.86 29.06 4.35
C GLU A 8 -19.05 28.21 3.90
N THR A 9 -19.96 28.79 3.11
CA THR A 9 -21.11 28.11 2.55
C THR A 9 -21.36 28.51 1.09
N ILE A 10 -22.00 27.63 0.33
CA ILE A 10 -22.57 27.96 -0.98
C ILE A 10 -24.06 27.65 -1.00
N ARG A 11 -24.81 28.50 -1.70
CA ARG A 11 -26.22 28.25 -2.00
C ARG A 11 -26.33 27.50 -3.33
N ILE A 12 -27.13 26.46 -3.32
CA ILE A 12 -27.39 25.59 -4.46
C ILE A 12 -28.90 25.68 -4.76
N PRO A 13 -29.28 25.99 -6.01
CA PRO A 13 -30.70 26.05 -6.38
C PRO A 13 -31.33 24.66 -6.34
N GLU A 14 -32.65 24.61 -6.18
CA GLU A 14 -33.39 23.37 -6.33
C GLU A 14 -33.47 23.00 -7.83
N ALA A 15 -33.02 21.79 -8.17
CA ALA A 15 -33.01 21.24 -9.53
C ALA A 15 -33.21 19.71 -9.47
N ASP A 16 -33.46 19.10 -10.63
CA ASP A 16 -33.45 17.64 -10.79
C ASP A 16 -32.05 17.06 -10.48
N SER A 17 -31.97 15.81 -10.04
CA SER A 17 -30.76 15.25 -9.42
C SER A 17 -29.50 15.34 -10.29
N GLU A 18 -29.58 15.00 -11.58
CA GLU A 18 -28.41 15.05 -12.48
C GLU A 18 -27.94 16.48 -12.77
N ASP A 19 -28.86 17.44 -12.85
CA ASP A 19 -28.52 18.85 -13.09
C ASP A 19 -27.97 19.49 -11.81
N LEU A 20 -28.45 19.04 -10.65
CA LEU A 20 -28.00 19.47 -9.34
C LEU A 20 -26.55 19.02 -9.08
N GLU A 21 -26.24 17.75 -9.33
CA GLU A 21 -24.89 17.20 -9.16
C GLU A 21 -23.87 17.94 -10.04
N LYS A 22 -24.15 18.10 -11.34
CA LYS A 22 -23.30 18.86 -12.27
C LYS A 22 -23.11 20.31 -11.83
N TYR A 23 -24.17 20.95 -11.34
CA TYR A 23 -24.09 22.32 -10.83
C TYR A 23 -23.15 22.43 -9.62
N ILE A 24 -23.32 21.53 -8.66
CA ILE A 24 -22.47 21.44 -7.45
C ILE A 24 -21.02 21.23 -7.87
N GLU A 25 -20.74 20.25 -8.74
CA GLU A 25 -19.40 19.95 -9.21
C GLU A 25 -18.73 21.18 -9.86
N GLN A 26 -19.43 21.86 -10.77
CA GLN A 26 -18.91 23.07 -11.40
C GLN A 26 -18.59 24.18 -10.39
N ARG A 27 -19.38 24.28 -9.31
CA ARG A 27 -19.13 25.24 -8.24
C ARG A 27 -17.91 24.86 -7.42
N LEU A 28 -17.78 23.59 -7.04
CA LEU A 28 -16.65 23.06 -6.30
C LEU A 28 -15.35 23.17 -7.10
N LYS A 29 -15.38 22.92 -8.43
CA LYS A 29 -14.24 23.12 -9.33
C LYS A 29 -13.69 24.55 -9.32
N ARG A 30 -14.55 25.57 -9.14
CA ARG A 30 -14.11 26.97 -9.04
C ARG A 30 -13.47 27.30 -7.69
N ILE A 31 -13.77 26.52 -6.65
CA ILE A 31 -13.35 26.75 -5.27
C ILE A 31 -12.06 25.98 -4.97
N TYR A 32 -12.06 24.67 -5.24
CA TYR A 32 -10.96 23.76 -4.91
C TYR A 32 -10.01 23.51 -6.09
N GLY A 33 -10.47 23.67 -7.33
CA GLY A 33 -9.65 23.55 -8.54
C GLY A 33 -10.29 22.65 -9.60
N THR A 34 -9.80 22.73 -10.84
CA THR A 34 -10.40 22.03 -11.99
C THR A 34 -10.34 20.50 -11.90
N GLY A 35 -9.43 19.97 -11.09
CA GLY A 35 -9.32 18.54 -10.83
C GLY A 35 -10.36 17.99 -9.85
N THR A 36 -11.11 18.84 -9.14
CA THR A 36 -12.15 18.37 -8.21
C THR A 36 -13.34 17.79 -8.98
N TYR A 37 -13.87 16.66 -8.55
CA TYR A 37 -15.08 16.05 -9.07
C TYR A 37 -15.93 15.49 -7.92
N ILE A 38 -17.17 15.07 -8.20
CA ILE A 38 -18.02 14.38 -7.22
C ILE A 38 -17.77 12.87 -7.32
N SER A 39 -17.28 12.25 -6.23
CA SER A 39 -17.05 10.80 -6.18
C SER A 39 -18.31 10.03 -5.80
N ASP A 40 -19.12 10.61 -4.92
CA ASP A 40 -20.42 10.04 -4.52
C ASP A 40 -21.43 11.16 -4.21
N PHE A 41 -22.69 10.89 -4.49
CA PHE A 41 -23.79 11.84 -4.32
C PHE A 41 -25.02 11.15 -3.73
N TYR A 42 -25.45 11.62 -2.57
CA TYR A 42 -26.62 11.09 -1.89
C TYR A 42 -27.60 12.20 -1.50
N ARG A 43 -28.88 12.02 -1.84
CA ARG A 43 -29.98 12.86 -1.38
C ARG A 43 -30.90 12.06 -0.47
N SER A 44 -31.04 12.51 0.77
CA SER A 44 -31.92 11.88 1.75
C SER A 44 -33.39 12.19 1.46
N SER A 45 -34.28 11.33 1.95
CA SER A 45 -35.73 11.55 1.91
C SER A 45 -36.20 12.74 2.75
N GLN A 46 -35.36 13.21 3.68
CA GLN A 46 -35.59 14.38 4.52
C GLN A 46 -35.11 15.69 3.86
N GLY A 47 -34.57 15.62 2.64
CA GLY A 47 -34.11 16.80 1.91
C GLY A 47 -32.72 17.28 2.28
N SER A 48 -31.89 16.45 2.92
CA SER A 48 -30.45 16.74 3.04
C SER A 48 -29.67 16.14 1.85
N ILE A 49 -28.55 16.75 1.50
CA ILE A 49 -27.62 16.24 0.50
C ILE A 49 -26.28 15.96 1.18
N SER A 50 -25.70 14.80 0.91
CA SER A 50 -24.28 14.52 1.18
C SER A 50 -23.55 14.33 -0.16
N VAL A 51 -22.38 14.95 -0.27
CA VAL A 51 -21.52 14.89 -1.45
C VAL A 51 -20.12 14.54 -1.01
N ASN A 52 -19.61 13.40 -1.49
CA ASN A 52 -18.19 13.11 -1.40
C ASN A 52 -17.50 13.72 -2.61
N ILE A 53 -16.40 14.42 -2.35
CA ILE A 53 -15.58 15.02 -3.39
C ILE A 53 -14.33 14.19 -3.58
N GLY A 54 -13.92 14.05 -4.84
CA GLY A 54 -12.64 13.50 -5.24
C GLY A 54 -11.74 14.57 -5.88
N ASN A 55 -10.48 14.20 -6.13
CA ASN A 55 -9.56 15.01 -6.92
C ASN A 55 -8.82 14.17 -7.94
N SER A 56 -8.78 14.68 -9.18
CA SER A 56 -8.01 14.11 -10.26
C SER A 56 -6.86 15.01 -10.64
N PHE A 57 -5.68 14.41 -10.84
CA PHE A 57 -4.48 15.13 -11.27
C PHE A 57 -3.80 14.41 -12.44
N PRO A 58 -3.23 15.17 -13.39
CA PRO A 58 -2.51 14.58 -14.51
C PRO A 58 -1.17 14.00 -14.03
N LYS A 59 -0.82 12.84 -14.55
CA LYS A 59 0.45 12.17 -14.36
C LYS A 59 1.01 11.70 -15.71
N ASP A 60 2.31 11.89 -15.89
CA ASP A 60 3.05 11.32 -17.01
C ASP A 60 3.40 9.86 -16.70
N VAL A 61 2.96 8.94 -17.55
CA VAL A 61 3.21 7.48 -17.48
C VAL A 61 3.78 6.97 -18.81
N THR A 62 4.53 7.82 -19.49
CA THR A 62 5.17 7.52 -20.77
C THR A 62 6.16 6.37 -20.63
N ASP A 63 6.21 5.51 -21.65
CA ASP A 63 7.21 4.44 -21.74
C ASP A 63 8.53 5.05 -22.18
N CYS A 64 9.62 4.73 -21.48
CA CYS A 64 10.94 5.32 -21.68
C CYS A 64 11.69 4.74 -22.88
N ARG A 65 11.16 3.72 -23.57
CA ARG A 65 11.77 3.24 -24.83
C ARG A 65 11.76 4.33 -25.89
N ASP A 66 12.66 4.20 -26.85
CA ASP A 66 12.72 5.11 -28.00
C ASP A 66 11.41 5.11 -28.81
N ASN A 67 11.08 6.28 -29.37
CA ASN A 67 9.93 6.51 -30.26
C ASN A 67 8.54 6.25 -29.66
N GLN A 68 8.40 6.33 -28.33
CA GLN A 68 7.11 6.23 -27.66
C GLN A 68 6.37 7.58 -27.64
N GLU A 69 5.04 7.54 -27.77
CA GLU A 69 4.20 8.73 -27.64
C GLU A 69 3.99 9.10 -26.16
N GLN A 70 4.04 10.41 -25.87
CA GLN A 70 3.80 10.89 -24.52
C GLN A 70 2.39 10.51 -24.05
N THR A 71 2.32 9.82 -22.91
CA THR A 71 1.07 9.32 -22.33
C THR A 71 0.79 9.99 -21.00
N ILE A 72 -0.23 10.85 -20.95
CA ILE A 72 -0.71 11.49 -19.72
C ILE A 72 -2.00 10.80 -19.25
N LYS A 73 -2.01 10.32 -18.00
CA LYS A 73 -3.18 9.76 -17.32
C LYS A 73 -3.70 10.72 -16.26
N PHE A 74 -5.00 10.67 -15.99
CA PHE A 74 -5.63 11.44 -14.92
C PHE A 74 -5.92 10.50 -13.76
N ILE A 75 -5.13 10.59 -12.70
CA ILE A 75 -5.27 9.72 -11.52
C ILE A 75 -6.38 10.29 -10.66
N ALA A 76 -7.43 9.51 -10.44
CA ALA A 76 -8.57 9.85 -9.62
C ALA A 76 -8.34 9.40 -8.17
N VAL A 77 -8.57 10.30 -7.21
CA VAL A 77 -8.56 9.98 -5.78
C VAL A 77 -9.91 10.39 -5.21
N ASP A 78 -10.72 9.39 -4.91
CA ASP A 78 -12.08 9.55 -4.40
C ASP A 78 -12.10 9.92 -2.91
N ASP A 79 -13.25 10.38 -2.44
CA ASP A 79 -13.62 10.52 -1.03
C ASP A 79 -12.63 11.32 -0.17
N ILE A 80 -12.04 12.37 -0.75
CA ILE A 80 -11.09 13.23 -0.05
C ILE A 80 -11.77 14.16 0.97
N ALA A 81 -13.08 14.42 0.82
CA ALA A 81 -13.88 15.07 1.84
C ALA A 81 -15.37 14.83 1.62
N GLU A 82 -16.13 14.80 2.72
CA GLU A 82 -17.59 14.80 2.71
C GLU A 82 -18.11 16.24 2.96
N LEU A 83 -19.07 16.65 2.14
CA LEU A 83 -19.76 17.93 2.22
C LEU A 83 -21.26 17.70 2.42
N GLU A 84 -21.84 18.39 3.39
CA GLU A 84 -23.26 18.29 3.70
C GLU A 84 -23.99 19.57 3.30
N ALA A 85 -25.19 19.41 2.75
CA ALA A 85 -26.10 20.50 2.47
C ALA A 85 -27.46 20.28 3.13
N GLU A 86 -27.95 21.34 3.77
CA GLU A 86 -29.26 21.38 4.41
C GLU A 86 -30.27 22.10 3.52
N SER A 87 -31.53 21.64 3.53
CA SER A 87 -32.60 22.31 2.79
C SER A 87 -32.92 23.67 3.39
N VAL A 88 -33.09 24.67 2.53
CA VAL A 88 -33.52 26.04 2.86
C VAL A 88 -34.64 26.47 1.91
N ASP A 89 -35.35 27.55 2.23
CA ASP A 89 -36.57 28.02 1.54
C ASP A 89 -36.48 28.10 0.00
N SER A 90 -35.28 28.21 -0.57
CA SER A 90 -35.06 28.33 -2.02
C SER A 90 -33.98 27.38 -2.57
N GLY A 91 -33.76 26.23 -1.94
CA GLY A 91 -32.80 25.22 -2.38
C GLY A 91 -32.01 24.59 -1.23
N TYR A 92 -30.69 24.62 -1.32
CA TYR A 92 -29.79 24.05 -0.32
C TYR A 92 -28.68 25.01 0.07
N GLU A 93 -28.25 24.93 1.32
CA GLU A 93 -27.05 25.58 1.81
C GLU A 93 -26.02 24.51 2.18
N MET A 94 -24.92 24.47 1.43
CA MET A 94 -23.84 23.51 1.63
C MET A 94 -22.71 24.14 2.43
N LYS A 95 -22.29 23.46 3.51
CA LYS A 95 -21.12 23.84 4.31
C LYS A 95 -19.86 23.36 3.60
N LEU A 96 -18.94 24.29 3.34
CA LEU A 96 -17.69 23.98 2.66
C LEU A 96 -16.57 23.72 3.67
N LYS A 97 -15.69 22.79 3.30
CA LYS A 97 -14.43 22.55 4.00
C LYS A 97 -13.41 23.59 3.57
N THR A 98 -12.46 23.87 4.45
CA THR A 98 -11.30 24.70 4.08
C THR A 98 -10.44 23.97 3.05
N ARG A 99 -9.64 24.72 2.27
CA ARG A 99 -8.66 24.11 1.35
C ARG A 99 -7.66 23.22 2.08
N ASP A 100 -7.31 23.57 3.30
CA ASP A 100 -6.38 22.79 4.11
C ASP A 100 -7.00 21.45 4.50
N GLU A 101 -8.27 21.41 4.91
CA GLU A 101 -8.99 20.16 5.18
C GLU A 101 -9.08 19.27 3.94
N VAL A 102 -9.47 19.83 2.78
CA VAL A 102 -9.53 19.08 1.51
C VAL A 102 -8.15 18.57 1.09
N SER A 103 -7.10 19.38 1.28
CA SER A 103 -5.71 18.98 0.97
C SER A 103 -5.21 17.89 1.92
N GLN A 104 -5.59 17.93 3.19
CA GLN A 104 -5.28 16.87 4.16
C GLN A 104 -6.01 15.57 3.84
N GLY A 105 -7.27 15.65 3.40
CA GLY A 105 -8.02 14.51 2.91
C GLY A 105 -7.35 13.85 1.71
N LEU A 106 -6.98 14.63 0.70
CA LEU A 106 -6.22 14.14 -0.46
C LEU A 106 -4.89 13.48 -0.05
N ALA A 107 -4.14 14.08 0.87
CA ALA A 107 -2.90 13.48 1.36
C ALA A 107 -3.14 12.16 2.12
N THR A 108 -4.26 12.04 2.83
CA THR A 108 -4.66 10.84 3.57
C THR A 108 -5.04 9.71 2.61
N GLU A 109 -5.88 9.98 1.60
CA GLU A 109 -6.27 8.96 0.63
C GLU A 109 -5.11 8.56 -0.29
N LYS A 110 -4.22 9.49 -0.69
CA LYS A 110 -2.97 9.13 -1.38
C LYS A 110 -2.09 8.19 -0.53
N LYS A 111 -2.01 8.45 0.78
CA LYS A 111 -1.28 7.57 1.70
C LYS A 111 -1.94 6.18 1.78
N ARG A 112 -3.27 6.11 1.80
CA ARG A 112 -4.03 4.86 1.80
C ARG A 112 -3.80 4.06 0.51
N LEU A 113 -3.90 4.69 -0.66
CA LEU A 113 -3.60 4.06 -1.96
C LEU A 113 -2.21 3.44 -1.98
N ARG A 114 -1.21 4.19 -1.49
CA ARG A 114 0.17 3.72 -1.37
C ARG A 114 0.30 2.55 -0.38
N GLU A 115 -0.42 2.57 0.73
CA GLU A 115 -0.43 1.47 1.71
C GLU A 115 -1.06 0.20 1.10
N ASN A 116 -2.16 0.34 0.36
CA ASN A 116 -2.79 -0.75 -0.37
C ASN A 116 -1.84 -1.34 -1.42
N LEU A 117 -1.19 -0.50 -2.23
CA LEU A 117 -0.21 -0.95 -3.21
C LEU A 117 0.99 -1.63 -2.52
N SER A 118 1.46 -1.10 -1.40
CA SER A 118 2.54 -1.74 -0.62
C SER A 118 2.13 -3.10 -0.07
N GLN A 119 0.88 -3.25 0.35
CA GLN A 119 0.34 -4.53 0.82
C GLN A 119 0.19 -5.51 -0.34
N ALA A 120 -0.39 -5.09 -1.47
CA ALA A 120 -0.51 -5.88 -2.69
C ALA A 120 0.87 -6.35 -3.17
N MET A 121 1.84 -5.44 -3.23
CA MET A 121 3.23 -5.75 -3.56
C MET A 121 3.84 -6.78 -2.60
N ALA A 122 3.69 -6.57 -1.30
CA ALA A 122 4.22 -7.50 -0.31
C ALA A 122 3.57 -8.89 -0.41
N GLN A 123 2.28 -8.95 -0.73
CA GLN A 123 1.54 -10.21 -0.93
C GLN A 123 1.90 -10.89 -2.26
N ALA A 124 2.10 -10.15 -3.34
CA ALA A 124 2.54 -10.73 -4.61
C ALA A 124 3.99 -11.25 -4.55
N THR A 125 4.83 -10.63 -3.72
CA THR A 125 6.27 -10.91 -3.70
C THR A 125 6.76 -11.56 -2.40
N TYR A 126 5.87 -12.03 -1.51
CA TYR A 126 6.29 -12.47 -0.17
C TYR A 126 7.31 -13.62 -0.22
N GLU A 127 7.17 -14.56 -1.17
CA GLU A 127 8.12 -15.68 -1.31
C GLU A 127 9.50 -15.18 -1.74
N LYS A 128 9.51 -14.26 -2.70
CA LYS A 128 10.72 -13.60 -3.24
C LYS A 128 11.40 -12.77 -2.14
N ILE A 129 10.65 -11.96 -1.40
CA ILE A 129 11.15 -11.14 -0.28
C ILE A 129 11.69 -12.03 0.85
N ALA A 130 10.98 -13.09 1.24
CA ALA A 130 11.38 -13.97 2.33
C ALA A 130 12.72 -14.69 2.07
N ARG A 131 13.07 -14.92 0.80
CA ARG A 131 14.36 -15.50 0.37
C ARG A 131 15.53 -14.51 0.41
N THR A 132 15.28 -13.21 0.59
CA THR A 132 16.35 -12.23 0.70
C THR A 132 17.17 -12.47 1.98
N PRO A 133 18.51 -12.59 1.94
CA PRO A 133 19.31 -12.89 3.14
C PRO A 133 19.09 -11.90 4.29
N ALA A 134 18.91 -10.61 3.98
CA ALA A 134 18.61 -9.59 4.98
C ALA A 134 17.26 -9.83 5.70
N VAL A 135 16.22 -10.22 4.94
CA VAL A 135 14.89 -10.54 5.46
C VAL A 135 14.95 -11.82 6.28
N GLU A 136 15.58 -12.87 5.75
CA GLU A 136 15.74 -14.15 6.43
C GLU A 136 16.47 -13.97 7.78
N ASN A 137 17.54 -13.18 7.79
CA ASN A 137 18.29 -12.87 9.01
C ASN A 137 17.43 -12.14 10.06
N GLN A 138 16.61 -11.17 9.64
CA GLN A 138 15.72 -10.47 10.56
C GLN A 138 14.57 -11.35 11.07
N LEU A 139 14.04 -12.24 10.22
CA LEU A 139 12.97 -13.18 10.56
C LEU A 139 13.44 -14.45 11.25
N ASN A 140 14.75 -14.71 11.32
CA ASN A 140 15.31 -15.91 11.96
C ASN A 140 14.77 -16.20 13.38
N PRO A 141 14.54 -15.21 14.27
CA PRO A 141 13.94 -15.47 15.58
C PRO A 141 12.50 -15.98 15.47
N ILE A 142 11.72 -15.46 14.52
CA ILE A 142 10.36 -15.92 14.25
C ILE A 142 10.39 -17.35 13.68
N LYS A 143 11.26 -17.58 12.69
CA LYS A 143 11.52 -18.92 12.11
C LYS A 143 11.82 -19.96 13.19
N GLN A 144 12.70 -19.63 14.13
CA GLN A 144 13.06 -20.52 15.24
C GLN A 144 11.87 -20.84 16.16
N ILE A 145 11.07 -19.83 16.54
CA ILE A 145 9.87 -20.04 17.38
C ILE A 145 8.90 -21.00 16.69
N LEU A 146 8.61 -20.77 15.40
CA LEU A 146 7.68 -21.60 14.63
C LEU A 146 8.19 -23.03 14.51
N ARG A 147 9.47 -23.20 14.17
CA ARG A 147 10.11 -24.51 14.05
C ARG A 147 10.11 -25.29 15.37
N TRP A 148 10.47 -24.64 16.47
CA TRP A 148 10.47 -25.30 17.78
C TRP A 148 9.07 -25.60 18.28
N THR A 149 8.11 -24.71 18.03
CA THR A 149 6.71 -24.96 18.38
C THR A 149 6.17 -26.15 17.59
N ARG A 150 6.35 -26.19 16.26
CA ARG A 150 5.96 -27.34 15.43
C ARG A 150 6.57 -28.66 15.94
N LYS A 151 7.88 -28.68 16.20
CA LYS A 151 8.59 -29.91 16.55
C LYS A 151 8.33 -30.40 17.97
N TYR A 152 8.11 -29.49 18.91
CA TYR A 152 8.10 -29.80 20.35
C TYR A 152 6.80 -29.38 21.03
N HIS A 153 5.72 -29.04 20.31
CA HIS A 153 4.47 -28.65 20.94
C HIS A 153 3.91 -29.79 21.83
N PRO A 154 3.42 -29.46 23.04
CA PRO A 154 3.52 -28.16 23.71
C PRO A 154 4.94 -27.85 24.19
N VAL A 155 5.46 -26.66 23.87
CA VAL A 155 6.82 -26.22 24.26
C VAL A 155 6.75 -25.08 25.27
N LYS A 156 7.55 -25.14 26.33
CA LYS A 156 7.62 -24.07 27.35
C LYS A 156 8.19 -22.78 26.77
N PHE A 157 7.52 -21.65 27.01
CA PHE A 157 7.99 -20.33 26.62
C PHE A 157 9.36 -19.99 27.23
N SER A 158 9.62 -20.43 28.47
CA SER A 158 10.92 -20.23 29.13
C SER A 158 12.08 -20.88 28.37
N GLU A 159 11.87 -22.05 27.77
CA GLU A 159 12.89 -22.76 26.98
C GLU A 159 13.17 -22.02 25.66
N ILE A 160 12.13 -21.53 24.98
CA ILE A 160 12.29 -20.69 23.78
C ILE A 160 13.06 -19.41 24.11
N LYS A 161 12.68 -18.72 25.19
CA LYS A 161 13.35 -17.48 25.62
C LYS A 161 14.82 -17.74 25.91
N LYS A 162 15.13 -18.83 26.62
CA LYS A 162 16.50 -19.25 26.93
C LYS A 162 17.30 -19.57 25.66
N ALA A 163 16.71 -20.28 24.72
CA ALA A 163 17.37 -20.68 23.48
C ALA A 163 17.67 -19.50 22.53
N GLN A 164 16.89 -18.43 22.56
CA GLN A 164 17.14 -17.26 21.72
C GLN A 164 18.22 -16.31 22.25
N ALA A 165 18.56 -16.39 23.55
CA ALA A 165 19.54 -15.50 24.20
C ALA A 165 19.32 -13.99 23.92
N LYS A 166 18.05 -13.55 23.75
CA LYS A 166 17.70 -12.16 23.45
C LYS A 166 17.30 -11.38 24.71
N GLU A 167 17.55 -10.07 24.69
CA GLU A 167 17.13 -9.10 25.70
C GLU A 167 15.65 -9.22 26.10
N ASP A 168 15.34 -8.85 27.34
CA ASP A 168 14.01 -8.98 27.93
C ASP A 168 12.91 -8.30 27.10
N GLY A 169 11.92 -9.11 26.68
CA GLY A 169 10.66 -8.67 26.08
C GLY A 169 10.50 -8.88 24.57
N LYS A 170 11.58 -9.00 23.78
CA LYS A 170 11.49 -9.17 22.31
C LYS A 170 10.86 -10.50 21.90
N THR A 171 11.27 -11.60 22.53
CA THR A 171 10.70 -12.94 22.26
C THR A 171 9.20 -12.99 22.56
N TYR A 172 8.75 -12.32 23.62
CA TYR A 172 7.32 -12.24 23.94
C TYR A 172 6.53 -11.49 22.87
N LYS A 173 7.07 -10.38 22.33
CA LYS A 173 6.46 -9.66 21.22
C LYS A 173 6.31 -10.55 19.99
N TYR A 174 7.35 -11.31 19.63
CA TYR A 174 7.26 -12.26 18.52
C TYR A 174 6.17 -13.32 18.75
N VAL A 175 6.12 -13.92 19.94
CA VAL A 175 5.07 -14.90 20.29
C VAL A 175 3.68 -14.29 20.20
N LYS A 176 3.48 -13.06 20.69
CA LYS A 176 2.18 -12.38 20.57
C LYS A 176 1.81 -12.05 19.13
N THR A 177 2.77 -11.62 18.31
CA THR A 177 2.53 -11.44 16.88
C THR A 177 2.11 -12.76 16.22
N LEU A 178 2.84 -13.85 16.45
CA LEU A 178 2.52 -15.15 15.87
C LEU A 178 1.19 -15.73 16.37
N GLN A 179 0.83 -15.46 17.62
CA GLN A 179 -0.49 -15.80 18.18
C GLN A 179 -1.60 -15.03 17.47
N ASN A 180 -1.44 -13.72 17.27
CA ASN A 180 -2.42 -12.88 16.59
C ASN A 180 -2.60 -13.29 15.12
N LEU A 181 -1.52 -13.73 14.48
CA LEU A 181 -1.54 -14.24 13.11
C LEU A 181 -2.06 -15.70 13.01
N GLY A 182 -2.38 -16.33 14.15
CA GLY A 182 -2.97 -17.67 14.20
C GLY A 182 -2.00 -18.84 13.98
N PHE A 183 -0.69 -18.59 13.91
CA PHE A 183 0.30 -19.66 13.72
C PHE A 183 0.49 -20.52 14.98
N ILE A 184 0.26 -19.94 16.15
CA ILE A 184 0.43 -20.60 17.44
C ILE A 184 -0.68 -20.24 18.41
N ARG A 185 -0.90 -21.09 19.42
CA ARG A 185 -1.67 -20.74 20.62
C ARG A 185 -0.72 -20.61 21.80
N PHE A 186 -0.90 -19.57 22.61
CA PHE A 186 -0.08 -19.30 23.80
C PHE A 186 -0.96 -19.00 24.99
N ASP A 187 -0.83 -19.81 26.05
CA ASP A 187 -1.63 -19.72 27.28
C ASP A 187 -0.94 -18.91 28.41
N GLY A 188 0.31 -18.48 28.19
CA GLY A 188 1.14 -17.80 29.19
C GLY A 188 2.38 -18.58 29.60
N GLU A 189 2.35 -19.91 29.47
CA GLU A 189 3.46 -20.80 29.86
C GLU A 189 3.91 -21.69 28.69
N TYR A 190 2.97 -22.21 27.90
CA TYR A 190 3.22 -23.14 26.80
C TYR A 190 2.76 -22.58 25.46
N LEU A 191 3.54 -22.88 24.43
CA LEU A 191 3.19 -22.65 23.03
C LEU A 191 2.72 -23.97 22.41
N TYR A 192 1.61 -23.88 21.70
CA TYR A 192 1.01 -24.96 20.94
C TYR A 192 1.03 -24.58 19.46
N SER A 193 1.24 -25.56 18.59
CA SER A 193 0.97 -25.37 17.17
C SER A 193 -0.52 -25.11 16.93
N ALA A 194 -0.78 -24.46 15.81
CA ALA A 194 -2.10 -24.27 15.24
C ALA A 194 -2.08 -24.70 13.78
N GLU A 195 -3.25 -24.69 13.14
CA GLU A 195 -3.47 -25.19 11.77
C GLU A 195 -2.41 -24.74 10.74
N PRO A 196 -1.95 -23.47 10.70
CA PRO A 196 -0.92 -23.07 9.72
C PRO A 196 0.42 -23.79 9.88
N LEU A 197 0.75 -24.28 11.09
CA LEU A 197 1.94 -25.10 11.33
C LEU A 197 1.66 -26.58 11.08
N ASP A 198 0.52 -27.07 11.53
CA ASP A 198 0.16 -28.50 11.49
C ASP A 198 0.01 -29.02 10.05
N LYS A 199 -0.44 -28.17 9.11
CA LYS A 199 -0.60 -28.55 7.69
C LYS A 199 0.69 -29.06 7.04
N TYR A 200 1.85 -28.65 7.56
CA TYR A 200 3.16 -29.02 7.04
C TYR A 200 3.68 -30.36 7.58
N ASP A 201 3.03 -30.95 8.57
CA ASP A 201 3.33 -32.30 9.05
C ASP A 201 2.72 -33.40 8.17
N LEU A 202 1.74 -33.05 7.33
CA LEU A 202 1.03 -33.98 6.45
C LEU A 202 1.76 -34.24 5.11
N GLY A 203 2.77 -33.43 4.77
CA GLY A 203 3.34 -33.38 3.41
C GLY A 203 4.79 -33.82 3.24
N GLU A 204 5.44 -34.43 4.24
CA GLU A 204 6.87 -34.83 4.21
C GLU A 204 7.84 -33.75 3.68
N ILE A 205 7.57 -32.47 3.96
CA ILE A 205 8.42 -31.38 3.47
C ILE A 205 9.78 -31.36 4.19
N SER A 206 10.82 -30.98 3.44
CA SER A 206 12.15 -30.80 4.03
C SER A 206 12.18 -29.64 5.04
N THR A 207 13.19 -29.61 5.92
CA THR A 207 13.36 -28.47 6.85
C THR A 207 13.62 -27.16 6.12
N GLN A 208 14.31 -27.21 4.98
CA GLN A 208 14.57 -26.01 4.17
C GLN A 208 13.28 -25.51 3.51
N GLU A 209 12.53 -26.41 2.88
CA GLU A 209 11.26 -26.08 2.23
C GLU A 209 10.22 -25.56 3.23
N PHE A 210 10.19 -26.13 4.44
CA PHE A 210 9.37 -25.59 5.53
C PHE A 210 9.75 -24.15 5.87
N ASN A 211 11.05 -23.85 5.98
CA ASN A 211 11.51 -22.52 6.37
C ASN A 211 11.12 -21.46 5.34
N GLU A 212 11.25 -21.77 4.05
CA GLU A 212 10.88 -20.84 2.98
C GLU A 212 9.37 -20.61 2.95
N LYS A 213 8.57 -21.68 2.93
CA LYS A 213 7.11 -21.59 2.88
C LYS A 213 6.51 -20.90 4.11
N ILE A 214 6.96 -21.25 5.31
CA ILE A 214 6.41 -20.66 6.54
C ILE A 214 6.80 -19.19 6.70
N LEU A 215 8.01 -18.82 6.31
CA LEU A 215 8.42 -17.41 6.34
C LEU A 215 7.62 -16.59 5.34
N GLY A 216 7.38 -17.15 4.15
CA GLY A 216 6.50 -16.54 3.16
C GLY A 216 5.10 -16.27 3.72
N GLU A 217 4.45 -17.29 4.26
CA GLU A 217 3.09 -17.17 4.83
C GLU A 217 3.05 -16.20 6.03
N VAL A 218 4.12 -16.13 6.83
CA VAL A 218 4.23 -15.17 7.93
C VAL A 218 4.31 -13.74 7.40
N VAL A 219 5.07 -13.51 6.33
CA VAL A 219 5.17 -12.19 5.66
C VAL A 219 3.83 -11.84 5.03
N GLU A 220 3.20 -12.77 4.31
CA GLU A 220 1.90 -12.60 3.65
C GLU A 220 0.81 -12.18 4.64
N ARG A 221 0.63 -12.96 5.73
CA ARG A 221 -0.43 -12.71 6.72
C ARG A 221 -0.11 -11.56 7.66
N GLY A 222 1.18 -11.30 7.88
CA GLY A 222 1.66 -10.44 8.96
C GLY A 222 2.39 -9.19 8.50
N TYR A 223 2.43 -8.86 7.21
CA TYR A 223 3.23 -7.75 6.68
C TYR A 223 3.13 -6.47 7.51
N LYS A 224 1.91 -6.03 7.82
CA LYS A 224 1.64 -4.82 8.61
C LYS A 224 2.15 -4.97 10.05
N GLU A 225 1.76 -6.03 10.75
CA GLU A 225 2.24 -6.37 12.09
C GLU A 225 3.78 -6.44 12.19
N LEU A 226 4.42 -7.11 11.24
CA LEU A 226 5.86 -7.34 11.18
C LEU A 226 6.60 -6.02 10.91
N SER A 227 6.13 -5.24 9.94
CA SER A 227 6.75 -3.97 9.57
C SER A 227 6.55 -2.88 10.65
N GLU A 228 5.34 -2.75 11.21
CA GLU A 228 4.98 -1.67 12.14
C GLU A 228 5.30 -2.01 13.60
N LYS A 229 4.96 -3.21 14.08
CA LYS A 229 5.06 -3.55 15.51
C LYS A 229 6.41 -4.16 15.87
N LEU A 230 7.07 -4.85 14.94
CA LEU A 230 8.39 -5.44 15.15
C LEU A 230 9.54 -4.62 14.56
N GLY A 231 9.23 -3.55 13.81
CA GLY A 231 10.24 -2.66 13.23
C GLY A 231 11.11 -3.33 12.17
N LEU A 232 10.57 -4.31 11.45
CA LEU A 232 11.27 -5.01 10.37
C LEU A 232 11.32 -4.12 9.13
N ASN A 233 12.15 -3.08 9.19
CA ASN A 233 12.24 -2.03 8.18
C ASN A 233 12.53 -2.57 6.77
N ILE A 234 13.25 -3.68 6.65
CA ILE A 234 13.55 -4.30 5.35
C ILE A 234 12.28 -4.69 4.59
N LEU A 235 11.23 -5.11 5.30
CA LEU A 235 9.93 -5.42 4.71
C LEU A 235 9.26 -4.16 4.16
N ARG A 236 9.56 -2.97 4.69
CA ARG A 236 9.02 -1.70 4.16
C ARG A 236 9.83 -1.13 3.00
N HIS A 237 11.13 -1.40 2.97
CA HIS A 237 12.02 -0.80 1.98
C HIS A 237 11.83 -1.40 0.60
N LEU A 238 11.72 -2.73 0.45
CA LEU A 238 11.58 -3.34 -0.87
C LEU A 238 10.27 -2.92 -1.58
N PRO A 239 9.09 -2.97 -0.94
CA PRO A 239 7.85 -2.49 -1.55
C PRO A 239 7.89 -1.00 -1.90
N LYS A 240 8.63 -0.17 -1.14
CA LYS A 240 8.81 1.26 -1.49
C LYS A 240 9.40 1.42 -2.90
N PHE A 241 10.48 0.71 -3.20
CA PHE A 241 11.17 0.81 -4.49
C PHE A 241 10.41 0.06 -5.60
N ALA A 242 9.78 -1.08 -5.29
CA ALA A 242 8.94 -1.76 -6.26
C ALA A 242 7.74 -0.89 -6.66
N ASN A 243 7.08 -0.23 -5.69
CA ASN A 243 5.94 0.65 -5.96
C ASN A 243 6.30 1.87 -6.81
N SER A 244 7.55 2.35 -6.79
CA SER A 244 7.93 3.43 -7.70
C SER A 244 7.94 3.03 -9.17
N TYR A 245 7.99 1.74 -9.48
CA TYR A 245 7.73 1.21 -10.81
C TYR A 245 6.24 0.84 -10.96
N TYR A 246 5.74 -0.02 -10.08
CA TYR A 246 4.43 -0.66 -10.22
C TYR A 246 3.25 0.30 -10.14
N PHE A 247 3.42 1.46 -9.50
CA PHE A 247 2.38 2.48 -9.51
C PHE A 247 2.03 2.91 -10.94
N ASP A 248 3.01 3.17 -11.80
CA ASP A 248 2.74 3.61 -13.18
C ASP A 248 2.29 2.46 -14.07
N ALA A 249 2.90 1.28 -13.90
CA ALA A 249 2.53 0.11 -14.66
C ALA A 249 1.06 -0.28 -14.41
N VAL A 250 0.60 -0.25 -13.15
CA VAL A 250 -0.79 -0.56 -12.78
C VAL A 250 -1.75 0.51 -13.29
N GLU A 251 -1.41 1.80 -13.13
CA GLU A 251 -2.23 2.92 -13.65
C GLU A 251 -2.36 2.90 -15.18
N ARG A 252 -1.30 2.50 -15.87
CA ARG A 252 -1.31 2.31 -17.32
C ARG A 252 -2.01 1.01 -17.74
N ASN A 253 -2.14 0.06 -16.81
CA ASN A 253 -2.52 -1.32 -17.06
C ASN A 253 -1.64 -1.97 -18.14
N ASP A 254 -0.32 -1.76 -18.02
CA ASP A 254 0.68 -2.18 -18.99
C ASP A 254 1.86 -2.84 -18.28
N PRO A 255 1.94 -4.19 -18.28
CA PRO A 255 3.08 -4.89 -17.69
C PRO A 255 4.38 -4.67 -18.47
N ASP A 256 4.31 -4.25 -19.74
CA ASP A 256 5.45 -4.00 -20.62
C ASP A 256 5.92 -2.54 -20.58
N LEU A 257 5.47 -1.76 -19.58
CA LEU A 257 5.95 -0.40 -19.38
C LEU A 257 7.43 -0.41 -19.01
N HIS A 258 8.26 0.22 -19.83
CA HIS A 258 9.69 0.37 -19.51
C HIS A 258 9.94 1.73 -18.89
N LEU A 259 10.59 1.77 -17.73
CA LEU A 259 10.94 2.99 -17.02
C LEU A 259 12.45 3.08 -16.78
N ASP A 260 13.00 4.28 -17.00
CA ASP A 260 14.36 4.61 -16.60
C ASP A 260 14.44 5.01 -15.11
N LEU A 261 15.66 5.14 -14.58
CA LEU A 261 15.89 5.58 -13.20
C LEU A 261 15.33 6.99 -12.91
N HIS A 262 15.19 7.85 -13.93
CA HIS A 262 14.67 9.19 -13.75
C HIS A 262 13.16 9.17 -13.48
N ALA A 263 12.40 8.40 -14.26
CA ALA A 263 10.97 8.17 -14.09
C ALA A 263 10.70 7.52 -12.73
N ILE A 264 11.44 6.47 -12.38
CA ILE A 264 11.33 5.80 -11.07
C ILE A 264 11.60 6.78 -9.92
N ARG A 265 12.63 7.63 -10.05
CA ARG A 265 12.94 8.65 -9.04
C ARG A 265 11.81 9.67 -8.87
N ASN A 266 11.19 10.09 -9.97
CA ASN A 266 10.05 11.00 -9.94
C ASN A 266 8.85 10.35 -9.25
N ASN A 267 8.62 9.06 -9.48
CA ASN A 267 7.57 8.29 -8.81
C ASN A 267 7.82 8.14 -7.31
N LEU A 268 9.06 7.88 -6.88
CA LEU A 268 9.42 7.87 -5.46
C LEU A 268 9.09 9.20 -4.78
N LYS A 269 9.44 10.31 -5.44
CA LYS A 269 9.16 11.65 -4.95
C LYS A 269 7.67 11.94 -4.86
N GLU A 270 6.87 11.47 -5.81
CA GLU A 270 5.42 11.66 -5.80
C GLU A 270 4.74 10.84 -4.70
N LEU A 271 5.11 9.57 -4.56
CA LEU A 271 4.48 8.64 -3.62
C LEU A 271 4.94 8.82 -2.17
N TYR A 272 6.22 9.18 -1.98
CA TYR A 272 6.87 9.17 -0.66
C TYR A 272 7.45 10.54 -0.27
N GLY A 273 7.40 11.54 -1.16
CA GLY A 273 7.93 12.89 -0.92
C GLY A 273 9.43 13.03 -1.20
N TYR A 274 9.91 14.28 -1.19
CA TYR A 274 11.30 14.61 -1.52
C TYR A 274 12.35 13.95 -0.61
N SER A 275 12.03 13.73 0.66
CA SER A 275 12.93 13.08 1.62
C SER A 275 13.13 11.60 1.36
N ALA A 276 12.33 11.00 0.48
CA ALA A 276 12.40 9.59 0.13
C ALA A 276 13.26 9.33 -1.10
N VAL A 277 13.69 10.39 -1.80
CA VAL A 277 14.55 10.30 -2.98
C VAL A 277 15.96 9.94 -2.54
N GLU A 278 16.47 8.85 -3.10
CA GLU A 278 17.83 8.40 -2.89
C GLU A 278 18.77 8.93 -3.98
N HIS A 279 20.06 8.89 -3.69
CA HIS A 279 21.10 9.12 -4.70
C HIS A 279 20.99 8.08 -5.83
N GLU A 280 21.44 8.42 -7.04
CA GLU A 280 21.38 7.57 -8.24
C GLU A 280 21.90 6.15 -8.04
N PHE A 281 23.15 6.03 -7.62
CA PHE A 281 23.77 4.73 -7.33
C PHE A 281 22.99 3.90 -6.31
N VAL A 282 22.37 4.55 -5.31
CA VAL A 282 21.58 3.84 -4.30
C VAL A 282 20.24 3.38 -4.89
N LEU A 283 19.66 4.17 -5.80
CA LEU A 283 18.43 3.79 -6.49
C LEU A 283 18.69 2.62 -7.43
N GLU A 284 19.76 2.70 -8.24
CA GLU A 284 20.21 1.64 -9.14
C GLU A 284 20.44 0.32 -8.38
N ASP A 285 21.25 0.34 -7.30
CA ASP A 285 21.46 -0.83 -6.42
C ASP A 285 20.15 -1.44 -5.90
N LYS A 286 19.12 -0.61 -5.69
CA LYS A 286 17.80 -1.06 -5.21
C LYS A 286 16.96 -1.64 -6.34
N MET A 287 17.03 -1.09 -7.53
CA MET A 287 16.35 -1.63 -8.71
C MET A 287 16.96 -2.96 -9.12
N ASP A 288 18.29 -3.07 -9.14
CA ASP A 288 19.01 -4.31 -9.44
C ASP A 288 18.71 -5.39 -8.40
N GLN A 289 18.55 -4.99 -7.13
CA GLN A 289 18.10 -5.90 -6.09
C GLN A 289 16.69 -6.44 -6.40
N LEU A 290 15.76 -5.63 -6.90
CA LEU A 290 14.43 -6.08 -7.31
C LEU A 290 14.49 -7.01 -8.53
N VAL A 291 15.38 -6.74 -9.49
CA VAL A 291 15.63 -7.62 -10.65
C VAL A 291 16.17 -8.97 -10.20
N SER A 292 17.15 -8.98 -9.29
CA SER A 292 17.72 -10.23 -8.74
C SER A 292 16.71 -11.08 -7.95
N LEU A 293 15.62 -10.47 -7.48
CA LEU A 293 14.52 -11.13 -6.78
C LEU A 293 13.38 -11.51 -7.72
N GLU A 294 13.53 -11.31 -9.03
CA GLU A 294 12.49 -11.54 -10.05
C GLU A 294 11.22 -10.71 -9.80
N ILE A 295 11.34 -9.59 -9.08
CA ILE A 295 10.22 -8.64 -8.88
C ILE A 295 10.14 -7.71 -10.09
N LEU A 296 11.27 -7.39 -10.68
CA LEU A 296 11.38 -6.65 -11.93
C LEU A 296 12.27 -7.42 -12.89
N SER A 297 12.29 -6.97 -14.14
CA SER A 297 13.28 -7.34 -15.13
C SER A 297 13.97 -6.07 -15.63
N SER A 298 15.13 -6.23 -16.25
CA SER A 298 15.89 -5.13 -16.85
C SER A 298 16.28 -5.46 -18.28
N ASP A 299 16.22 -4.45 -19.15
CA ASP A 299 16.91 -4.48 -20.43
C ASP A 299 18.32 -3.90 -20.23
N GLU A 300 19.34 -4.77 -20.17
CA GLU A 300 20.72 -4.38 -19.91
C GLU A 300 21.31 -3.48 -21.00
N ASP A 301 20.75 -3.51 -22.22
CA ASP A 301 21.26 -2.71 -23.34
C ASP A 301 20.74 -1.26 -23.29
N ASP A 302 19.58 -1.02 -22.67
CA ASP A 302 18.87 0.26 -22.68
C ASP A 302 18.74 0.93 -21.28
N ASP A 303 19.27 0.31 -20.21
CA ASP A 303 19.17 0.77 -18.81
C ASP A 303 17.70 0.99 -18.35
N LEU A 304 16.79 0.13 -18.81
CA LEU A 304 15.35 0.22 -18.54
C LEU A 304 14.87 -0.93 -17.64
N TYR A 305 13.91 -0.63 -16.78
CA TYR A 305 13.26 -1.61 -15.90
C TYR A 305 11.80 -1.83 -16.31
N TYR A 306 11.35 -3.08 -16.26
CA TYR A 306 9.98 -3.49 -16.56
C TYR A 306 9.49 -4.59 -15.61
N ALA A 307 8.20 -4.91 -15.65
CA ALA A 307 7.58 -5.82 -14.69
C ALA A 307 7.94 -7.28 -15.00
N ASP A 308 8.11 -8.07 -13.94
CA ASP A 308 7.81 -9.50 -14.05
C ASP A 308 6.29 -9.67 -14.26
N GLN A 309 5.88 -10.44 -15.29
CA GLN A 309 4.48 -10.53 -15.70
C GLN A 309 3.59 -11.15 -14.61
N ASP A 310 4.04 -12.24 -13.99
CA ASP A 310 3.30 -12.92 -12.93
C ASP A 310 3.11 -11.98 -11.73
N THR A 311 4.20 -11.32 -11.31
CA THR A 311 4.15 -10.32 -10.24
C THR A 311 3.20 -9.16 -10.58
N PHE A 312 3.18 -8.69 -11.83
CA PHE A 312 2.26 -7.64 -12.25
C PHE A 312 0.80 -8.04 -12.11
N PHE A 313 0.42 -9.23 -12.58
CA PHE A 313 -0.98 -9.66 -12.50
C PHE A 313 -1.45 -9.79 -11.04
N ASP A 314 -0.60 -10.33 -10.17
CA ASP A 314 -0.91 -10.45 -8.74
C ASP A 314 -1.06 -9.07 -8.08
N VAL A 315 -0.14 -8.15 -8.33
CA VAL A 315 -0.19 -6.78 -7.78
C VAL A 315 -1.41 -6.03 -8.29
N SER A 316 -1.68 -6.09 -9.60
CA SER A 316 -2.81 -5.39 -10.22
C SER A 316 -4.15 -5.87 -9.67
N GLN A 317 -4.34 -7.19 -9.53
CA GLN A 317 -5.55 -7.75 -8.93
C GLN A 317 -5.73 -7.34 -7.46
N LEU A 318 -4.67 -7.38 -6.67
CA LEU A 318 -4.72 -7.05 -5.24
C LEU A 318 -4.84 -5.55 -4.97
N ALA A 319 -4.28 -4.70 -5.82
CA ALA A 319 -4.35 -3.24 -5.68
C ALA A 319 -5.70 -2.66 -6.09
N MET A 320 -6.44 -3.35 -6.97
CA MET A 320 -7.78 -2.97 -7.43
C MET A 320 -8.93 -3.60 -6.63
N ALA A 321 -8.63 -4.46 -5.66
CA ALA A 321 -9.60 -5.15 -4.80
C ALA A 321 -9.96 -4.37 -3.53
#